data_AF-A0A284RX12-F1
#
_entry.id   AF-A0A284RX12-F1
#
_cell.length_a   1.000
_cell.length_b   1.000
_cell.length_c   1.000
_cell.angle_alpha   90.00
_cell.angle_beta   90.00
_cell.angle_gamma   90.00
#
_symmetry.space_group_name_H-M   'P 1'
#
loop_
_entity.id
_entity.type
_entity.pdbx_description
1 polymer ?
#
loop_
_entity_poly.entity_id
_entity_poly.type
_entity_poly.pdbx_seq_one_letter_code
_entity_poly.pdbx_strand_id
1 'polypeptide(L)'
;MPSLLVNKDLQILAHSTKQVEFVGPIIGGGDWILERNIIPNSLTTYFVVPNVLVSSDTKHVPVSNPTNVPRYLRKGDVICRIHEANQYLKQPESPEEQEMMDQVALFIKSLAKGEEEQTEEERTDNDETGPKTAVMPDPTIYPSSKIEKLLDVGNLPPELADDAWAMLKRHVRAFGFDGRLGNYPAKAKIRMTKGAQPISLPMYASSPAKREFIDQQIDAWYEKGIIEPSKSPWGAPIVIAYRNNKP
;
A
#
# COMPACT_ATOMS: atom_id res chain seq x y z
N MET A 1 -15.16 12.80 29.45
CA MET A 1 -13.74 12.59 29.12
C MET A 1 -13.15 13.91 28.69
N PRO A 2 -11.91 14.23 29.07
CA PRO A 2 -11.26 15.47 28.66
C PRO A 2 -11.10 15.54 27.13
N SER A 3 -11.26 16.74 26.58
CA SER A 3 -11.16 17.00 25.14
C SER A 3 -10.40 18.29 24.88
N LEU A 4 -9.70 18.34 23.75
CA LEU A 4 -9.01 19.54 23.28
C LEU A 4 -9.92 20.35 22.36
N LEU A 5 -9.90 21.66 22.54
CA LEU A 5 -10.68 22.61 21.77
C LEU A 5 -9.76 23.48 20.91
N VAL A 6 -10.25 23.94 19.78
CA VAL A 6 -9.50 24.87 18.90
C VAL A 6 -9.32 26.23 19.59
N ASN A 7 -8.09 26.74 19.65
CA ASN A 7 -7.79 28.01 20.32
C ASN A 7 -8.27 29.23 19.52
N LYS A 8 -8.16 29.18 18.19
CA LYS A 8 -8.46 30.31 17.29
C LYS A 8 -9.00 29.84 15.95
N ASP A 9 -9.83 30.69 15.33
CA ASP A 9 -10.29 30.47 13.96
C ASP A 9 -9.10 30.39 13.01
N LEU A 10 -9.10 29.38 12.15
CA LEU A 10 -8.05 29.19 11.17
C LEU A 10 -8.58 28.53 9.90
N GLN A 11 -8.02 28.93 8.77
CA GLN A 11 -8.26 28.28 7.49
C GLN A 11 -7.21 27.18 7.26
N ILE A 12 -7.68 26.03 6.77
CA ILE A 12 -6.85 24.93 6.27
C ILE A 12 -7.13 24.79 4.78
N LEU A 13 -6.09 24.81 3.95
CA LEU A 13 -6.21 24.74 2.50
C LEU A 13 -6.67 23.35 2.03
N ALA A 14 -7.11 23.25 0.78
CA ALA A 14 -7.49 21.98 0.17
C ALA A 14 -6.32 21.00 0.20
N HIS A 15 -6.58 19.73 0.51
CA HIS A 15 -5.59 18.64 0.55
C HIS A 15 -4.33 18.96 1.39
N SER A 16 -4.49 19.73 2.47
CA SER A 16 -3.38 20.17 3.31
C SER A 16 -3.58 19.82 4.77
N THR A 17 -2.47 19.70 5.49
CA THR A 17 -2.43 19.54 6.95
C THR A 17 -1.89 20.82 7.59
N LYS A 18 -2.50 21.23 8.70
CA LYS A 18 -2.04 22.37 9.48
C LYS A 18 -1.92 22.01 10.95
N GLN A 19 -0.88 22.53 11.59
CA GLN A 19 -0.71 22.44 13.04
C GLN A 19 -1.68 23.40 13.72
N VAL A 20 -2.70 22.85 14.36
CA VAL A 20 -3.77 23.60 15.04
C VAL A 20 -3.44 23.72 16.51
N GLU A 21 -3.37 24.97 16.97
CA GLU A 21 -3.20 25.28 18.38
C GLU A 21 -4.48 24.97 19.15
N PHE A 22 -4.35 24.31 20.31
CA PHE A 22 -5.48 23.88 21.11
C PHE A 22 -5.48 24.46 22.53
N VAL A 23 -6.65 24.41 23.16
CA VAL A 23 -6.87 24.69 24.57
C VAL A 23 -7.59 23.50 25.18
N GLY A 24 -7.09 22.99 26.30
CA GLY A 24 -7.72 21.87 26.99
C GLY A 24 -6.85 21.34 28.12
N PRO A 25 -7.36 20.35 28.87
CA PRO A 25 -6.74 19.88 30.10
C PRO A 25 -5.63 18.87 29.81
N ILE A 26 -4.50 19.32 29.27
CA ILE A 26 -3.24 18.59 29.41
C ILE A 26 -2.63 19.06 30.73
N ILE A 27 -2.83 18.27 31.78
CA ILE A 27 -2.49 18.64 33.15
C ILE A 27 -1.37 17.73 33.64
N GLY A 28 -0.30 18.32 34.18
CA GLY A 28 0.85 17.57 34.70
C GLY A 28 1.92 17.27 33.65
N GLY A 29 2.99 16.62 34.08
CA GLY A 29 4.06 16.14 33.20
C GLY A 29 3.78 14.72 32.70
N GLY A 30 4.21 14.40 31.48
CA GLY A 30 4.10 13.06 30.89
C GLY A 30 3.58 13.07 29.46
N ASP A 31 3.36 11.87 28.92
CA ASP A 31 2.90 11.65 27.55
C ASP A 31 1.40 11.35 27.49
N TRP A 32 0.79 11.85 26.42
CA TRP A 32 -0.65 11.84 26.18
C TRP A 32 -0.95 11.29 24.78
N ILE A 33 -2.02 10.50 24.69
CA ILE A 33 -2.57 9.99 23.43
C ILE A 33 -3.76 10.85 23.04
N LEU A 34 -3.66 11.45 21.85
CA LEU A 34 -4.73 12.14 21.19
C LEU A 34 -5.43 11.14 20.28
N GLU A 35 -6.70 10.86 20.59
CA GLU A 35 -7.48 9.91 19.83
C GLU A 35 -7.95 10.53 18.51
N ARG A 36 -7.88 9.76 17.43
CA ARG A 36 -8.34 10.17 16.11
C ARG A 36 -9.77 10.69 16.19
N ASN A 37 -10.04 11.73 15.43
CA ASN A 37 -11.36 12.31 15.36
C ASN A 37 -11.67 12.83 13.96
N ILE A 38 -12.96 12.89 13.65
CA ILE A 38 -13.49 13.50 12.44
C ILE A 38 -14.29 14.72 12.87
N ILE A 39 -13.80 15.91 12.53
CA ILE A 39 -14.46 17.16 12.90
C ILE A 39 -15.42 17.54 11.77
N PRO A 40 -16.74 17.44 11.95
CA PRO A 40 -17.70 17.79 10.91
C PRO A 40 -17.65 19.31 10.65
N ASN A 41 -17.54 19.71 9.39
CA ASN A 41 -17.60 21.11 8.96
C ASN A 41 -18.93 21.45 8.26
N SER A 42 -19.50 20.48 7.53
CA SER A 42 -20.84 20.55 6.93
C SER A 42 -21.43 19.13 6.81
N LEU A 43 -22.61 18.98 6.20
CA LEU A 43 -23.28 17.68 6.04
C LEU A 43 -22.43 16.62 5.32
N THR A 44 -21.49 17.03 4.45
CA THR A 44 -20.69 16.12 3.62
C THR A 44 -19.18 16.35 3.73
N THR A 45 -18.74 17.32 4.54
CA THR A 45 -17.32 17.70 4.64
C THR A 45 -16.85 17.68 6.07
N TYR A 46 -15.63 17.20 6.28
CA TYR A 46 -15.02 17.03 7.59
C TYR A 46 -13.52 17.28 7.54
N PHE A 47 -12.94 17.60 8.70
CA PHE A 47 -11.51 17.51 8.94
C PHE A 47 -11.15 16.18 9.58
N VAL A 48 -9.90 15.75 9.40
CA VAL A 48 -9.38 14.52 9.98
C VAL A 48 -8.26 14.85 10.94
N VAL A 49 -8.36 14.31 12.15
CA VAL A 49 -7.32 14.34 13.18
C VAL A 49 -6.81 12.91 13.34
N PRO A 50 -5.50 12.66 13.13
CA PRO A 50 -4.92 11.34 13.33
C PRO A 50 -4.76 11.01 14.82
N ASN A 51 -4.39 9.76 15.13
CA ASN A 51 -3.89 9.42 16.46
C ASN A 51 -2.49 10.03 16.62
N VAL A 52 -2.24 10.74 17.73
CA VAL A 52 -0.94 11.38 17.98
C VAL A 52 -0.51 11.12 19.41
N LEU A 53 0.75 10.69 19.60
CA LEU A 53 1.42 10.70 20.90
C LEU A 53 2.10 12.06 21.08
N VAL A 54 1.79 12.76 22.16
CA VAL A 54 2.39 14.07 22.46
C VAL A 54 2.84 14.15 23.91
N SER A 55 3.89 14.92 24.16
CA SER A 55 4.30 15.27 25.51
C SER A 55 3.54 16.50 26.02
N SER A 56 3.51 16.69 27.34
CA SER A 56 2.73 17.72 28.03
C SER A 56 3.03 19.18 27.61
N ASP A 57 4.19 19.43 27.00
CA ASP A 57 4.65 20.72 26.49
C ASP A 57 4.09 21.06 25.10
N THR A 58 3.52 20.07 24.39
CA THR A 58 2.96 20.25 23.06
C THR A 58 1.67 21.08 23.12
N LYS A 59 1.56 22.07 22.24
CA LYS A 59 0.37 22.95 22.13
C LYS A 59 -0.37 22.85 20.79
N HIS A 60 0.10 21.98 19.90
CA HIS A 60 -0.38 21.87 18.54
C HIS A 60 -0.73 20.44 18.16
N VAL A 61 -1.74 20.29 17.30
CA VAL A 61 -2.18 19.01 16.75
C VAL A 61 -2.31 19.12 15.23
N PRO A 62 -1.82 18.14 14.45
CA PRO A 62 -2.03 18.12 13.02
C PRO A 62 -3.51 17.86 12.69
N VAL A 63 -4.12 18.78 11.94
CA VAL A 63 -5.48 18.63 11.42
C VAL A 63 -5.45 18.72 9.90
N SER A 64 -6.03 17.73 9.24
CA SER A 64 -5.99 17.59 7.78
C SER A 64 -7.33 17.96 7.15
N ASN A 65 -7.30 18.72 6.07
CA ASN A 65 -8.45 18.96 5.20
C ASN A 65 -8.36 18.06 3.95
N PRO A 66 -9.11 16.95 3.89
CA PRO A 66 -9.10 16.06 2.74
C PRO A 66 -9.89 16.61 1.54
N THR A 67 -10.61 17.73 1.68
CA THR A 67 -11.49 18.26 0.64
C THR A 67 -10.75 19.13 -0.37
N ASN A 68 -11.35 19.30 -1.55
CA ASN A 68 -10.79 20.08 -2.66
C ASN A 68 -10.97 21.60 -2.49
N VAL A 69 -11.53 22.05 -1.35
CA VAL A 69 -11.82 23.46 -1.08
C VAL A 69 -11.23 23.85 0.28
N PRO A 70 -10.60 25.03 0.42
CA PRO A 70 -10.18 25.53 1.72
C PRO A 70 -11.37 25.65 2.69
N ARG A 71 -11.18 25.23 3.95
CA ARG A 71 -12.24 25.24 4.98
C ARG A 71 -11.76 25.94 6.25
N TYR A 72 -12.70 26.52 6.98
CA TYR A 72 -12.45 27.17 8.26
C TYR A 72 -12.79 26.25 9.41
N LEU A 73 -11.84 26.10 10.32
CA LEU A 73 -12.02 25.50 11.62
C LEU A 73 -12.24 26.63 12.63
N ARG A 74 -13.26 26.51 13.49
CA ARG A 74 -13.69 27.58 14.40
C ARG A 74 -13.14 27.37 15.80
N LYS A 75 -12.86 28.47 16.48
CA LYS A 75 -12.52 28.47 17.91
C LYS A 75 -13.63 27.77 18.69
N GLY A 76 -13.24 26.85 19.57
CA GLY A 76 -14.16 26.07 20.39
C GLY A 76 -14.62 24.75 19.76
N ASP A 77 -14.32 24.48 18.49
CA ASP A 77 -14.57 23.16 17.90
C ASP A 77 -13.75 22.10 18.67
N VAL A 78 -14.35 20.92 18.89
CA VAL A 78 -13.68 19.81 19.56
C VAL A 78 -12.73 19.13 18.58
N ILE A 79 -11.42 19.20 18.88
CA ILE A 79 -10.38 18.59 18.04
C ILE A 79 -10.37 17.09 18.25
N CYS A 80 -10.12 16.64 19.49
CA CYS A 80 -9.98 15.23 19.81
C CYS A 80 -10.22 14.97 21.31
N ARG A 81 -10.38 13.70 21.64
CA ARG A 81 -10.31 13.21 23.01
C ARG A 81 -8.86 12.92 23.38
N ILE A 82 -8.55 13.03 24.66
CA ILE A 82 -7.20 12.76 25.18
C ILE A 82 -7.23 11.70 26.26
N HIS A 83 -6.15 10.93 26.30
CA HIS A 83 -5.92 9.88 27.29
C HIS A 83 -4.46 9.98 27.78
N GLU A 84 -4.22 9.71 29.07
CA GLU A 84 -2.85 9.57 29.56
C GLU A 84 -2.22 8.31 28.96
N ALA A 85 -1.02 8.40 28.39
CA ALA A 85 -0.41 7.29 27.67
C ALA A 85 -0.24 6.05 28.55
N ASN A 86 0.18 6.25 29.80
CA ASN A 86 0.36 5.17 30.77
C ASN A 86 -0.94 4.42 31.10
N GLN A 87 -2.09 5.09 31.05
CA GLN A 87 -3.38 4.45 31.37
C GLN A 87 -4.04 3.85 30.12
N TYR A 88 -3.74 4.39 28.95
CA TYR A 88 -4.38 4.01 27.69
C TYR A 88 -3.66 2.88 26.96
N LEU A 89 -2.33 2.90 26.96
CA LEU A 89 -1.52 1.87 26.30
C LEU A 89 -1.44 0.61 27.16
N LYS A 90 -1.30 -0.54 26.50
CA LYS A 90 -1.16 -1.82 27.18
C LYS A 90 0.13 -1.82 28.02
N GLN A 91 0.00 -2.08 29.31
CA GLN A 91 1.13 -2.35 30.19
C GLN A 91 1.38 -3.86 30.29
N PRO A 92 2.63 -4.31 30.47
CA PRO A 92 2.92 -5.72 30.67
C PRO A 92 2.31 -6.20 31.99
N GLU A 93 1.61 -7.33 31.95
CA GLU A 93 0.99 -7.92 33.16
C GLU A 93 1.95 -8.92 33.85
N SER A 94 3.02 -9.33 33.16
CA SER A 94 4.01 -10.28 33.65
C SER A 94 5.45 -9.93 33.20
N PRO A 95 6.48 -10.43 33.91
CA PRO A 95 7.87 -10.24 33.51
C PRO A 95 8.21 -10.83 32.13
N GLU A 96 7.63 -11.99 31.80
CA GLU A 96 7.83 -12.63 30.48
C GLU A 96 7.26 -11.77 29.35
N GLU A 97 6.09 -11.17 29.57
CA GLU A 97 5.48 -10.26 28.59
C GLU A 97 6.30 -8.97 28.42
N GLN A 98 6.89 -8.47 29.51
CA GLN A 98 7.79 -7.32 29.45
C GLN A 98 9.02 -7.62 28.59
N GLU A 99 9.68 -8.76 28.78
CA GLU A 99 10.81 -9.18 27.95
C GLU A 99 10.43 -9.30 26.47
N MET A 100 9.25 -9.84 26.17
CA MET A 100 8.74 -9.93 24.80
C MET A 100 8.51 -8.53 24.19
N MET A 101 7.87 -7.62 24.94
CA MET A 101 7.65 -6.25 24.49
C MET A 101 8.96 -5.51 24.23
N ASP A 102 9.97 -5.72 25.08
CA ASP A 102 11.31 -5.13 24.93
C ASP A 102 12.02 -5.65 23.67
N GLN A 103 11.92 -6.96 23.39
CA GLN A 103 12.46 -7.55 22.15
C GLN A 103 11.78 -6.97 20.89
N VAL A 104 10.45 -6.82 20.92
CA VAL A 104 9.69 -6.22 19.81
C VAL A 104 10.07 -4.75 19.63
N ALA A 105 10.24 -4.00 20.71
CA ALA A 105 10.66 -2.60 20.66
C ALA A 105 12.06 -2.45 20.06
N LEU A 106 13.00 -3.32 20.44
CA LEU A 106 14.35 -3.36 19.85
C LEU A 106 14.31 -3.69 18.35
N PHE A 107 13.48 -4.65 17.96
CA PHE A 107 13.30 -5.01 16.55
C PHE A 107 12.74 -3.83 15.73
N ILE A 108 11.66 -3.18 16.19
CA ILE A 108 11.08 -2.01 15.52
C ILE A 108 12.11 -0.88 15.44
N LYS A 109 12.89 -0.64 16.50
CA LYS A 109 13.96 0.37 16.49
C LYS A 109 15.05 0.05 15.47
N SER A 110 15.36 -1.23 15.28
CA SER A 110 16.34 -1.65 14.26
C SER A 110 15.82 -1.43 12.84
N LEU A 111 14.52 -1.67 12.59
CA LEU A 111 13.87 -1.37 11.30
C LEU A 111 13.88 0.13 11.01
N ALA A 112 13.49 0.97 11.98
CA ALA A 112 13.46 2.42 11.80
C ALA A 112 14.85 3.01 11.50
N LYS A 113 15.90 2.46 12.11
CA LYS A 113 17.29 2.86 11.81
C LYS A 113 17.78 2.37 10.45
N GLY A 114 17.32 1.19 10.03
CA GLY A 114 17.62 0.65 8.70
C GLY A 114 17.05 1.51 7.56
N GLU A 115 15.99 2.28 7.81
CA GLU A 115 15.45 3.25 6.86
C GLU A 115 16.29 4.55 6.81
N GLU A 116 16.90 5.00 7.91
CA GLU A 116 17.74 6.20 7.92
C GLU A 116 19.09 6.00 7.20
N GLU A 117 19.65 4.78 7.19
CA GLU A 117 20.92 4.47 6.51
C GLU A 117 20.77 4.11 5.01
N GLN A 118 19.55 3.92 4.49
CA GLN A 118 19.29 3.53 3.10
C GLN A 118 18.85 4.69 2.17
N THR A 119 19.30 5.93 2.39
CA THR A 119 18.81 7.09 1.60
C THR A 119 19.82 7.70 0.61
N GLU A 120 21.00 7.12 0.34
CA GLU A 120 21.92 7.70 -0.67
C GLU A 120 22.61 6.70 -1.62
N GLU A 121 22.04 5.52 -1.86
CA GLU A 121 22.39 4.75 -3.06
C GLU A 121 21.19 4.66 -4.00
N GLU A 122 21.36 5.29 -5.16
CA GLU A 122 20.47 5.41 -6.32
C GLU A 122 19.34 4.36 -6.39
N ARG A 123 18.21 4.64 -5.70
CA ARG A 123 16.92 4.16 -6.17
C ARG A 123 16.62 4.95 -7.44
N THR A 124 16.86 4.35 -8.60
CA THR A 124 16.25 4.82 -9.83
C THR A 124 14.75 4.67 -9.67
N ASP A 125 14.10 5.72 -9.16
CA ASP A 125 12.66 5.83 -8.98
C ASP A 125 11.97 5.70 -10.34
N ASN A 126 11.67 4.46 -10.72
CA ASN A 126 10.71 4.12 -11.75
C ASN A 126 9.44 3.55 -11.10
N ASP A 127 9.14 3.98 -9.89
CA ASP A 127 7.92 3.64 -9.16
C ASP A 127 6.74 4.39 -9.78
N GLU A 128 6.32 3.89 -10.95
CA GLU A 128 5.04 4.18 -11.62
C GLU A 128 3.90 3.77 -10.67
N THR A 129 3.64 4.62 -9.69
CA THR A 129 2.57 4.48 -8.71
C THR A 129 1.25 4.89 -9.36
N GLY A 130 0.85 4.13 -10.39
CA GLY A 130 -0.45 4.18 -11.03
C GLY A 130 -1.40 3.13 -10.46
N PRO A 131 -2.67 3.10 -10.90
CA PRO A 131 -3.56 1.97 -10.57
C PRO A 131 -2.86 0.66 -10.95
N LYS A 132 -2.89 -0.36 -10.07
CA LYS A 132 -2.19 -1.66 -10.27
C LYS A 132 -2.55 -2.38 -11.59
N THR A 133 -3.55 -1.90 -12.33
CA THR A 133 -3.96 -2.38 -13.65
C THR A 133 -3.21 -1.74 -14.82
N ALA A 134 -2.43 -0.67 -14.60
CA ALA A 134 -1.62 -0.01 -15.63
C ALA A 134 -0.22 -0.61 -15.79
N VAL A 135 0.24 -1.39 -14.81
CA VAL A 135 1.53 -2.08 -14.87
C VAL A 135 1.40 -3.30 -15.78
N MET A 136 1.95 -3.20 -16.99
CA MET A 136 2.07 -4.36 -17.87
C MET A 136 3.04 -5.39 -17.26
N PRO A 137 2.81 -6.70 -17.46
CA PRO A 137 3.66 -7.75 -16.90
C PRO A 137 5.11 -7.58 -17.38
N ASP A 138 6.05 -7.77 -16.47
CA ASP A 138 7.48 -7.77 -16.77
C ASP A 138 7.80 -8.94 -17.72
N PRO A 139 8.35 -8.68 -18.92
CA PRO A 139 8.70 -9.73 -19.87
C PRO A 139 9.96 -10.50 -19.47
N THR A 140 10.70 -10.04 -18.45
CA THR A 140 11.97 -10.63 -18.05
C THR A 140 11.75 -12.00 -17.41
N ILE A 141 12.38 -13.04 -17.97
CA ILE A 141 12.37 -14.37 -17.39
C ILE A 141 13.51 -14.45 -16.36
N TYR A 142 13.14 -14.62 -15.10
CA TYR A 142 14.08 -14.79 -14.00
C TYR A 142 14.39 -16.27 -13.78
N PRO A 143 15.64 -16.74 -13.97
CA PRO A 143 15.98 -18.14 -13.78
C PRO A 143 16.08 -18.48 -12.29
N SER A 144 15.50 -19.62 -11.88
CA SER A 144 15.57 -20.10 -10.50
C SER A 144 17.00 -20.41 -10.03
N SER A 145 17.91 -20.71 -10.95
CA SER A 145 19.34 -20.93 -10.63
C SER A 145 20.04 -19.72 -10.02
N LYS A 146 19.48 -18.51 -10.18
CA LYS A 146 20.03 -17.27 -9.64
C LYS A 146 19.25 -16.75 -8.43
N ILE A 147 18.50 -17.61 -7.72
CA ILE A 147 17.64 -17.22 -6.59
C ILE A 147 18.37 -16.38 -5.53
N GLU A 148 19.63 -16.71 -5.22
CA GLU A 148 20.43 -15.98 -4.22
C GLU A 148 20.78 -14.54 -4.63
N LYS A 149 20.85 -14.28 -5.93
CA LYS A 149 21.16 -12.93 -6.45
C LYS A 149 19.91 -12.10 -6.69
N LEU A 150 18.78 -12.77 -6.91
CA LEU A 150 17.53 -12.14 -7.30
C LEU A 150 16.63 -11.84 -6.11
N LEU A 151 16.81 -12.56 -5.00
CA LEU A 151 16.01 -12.38 -3.80
C LEU A 151 16.82 -11.61 -2.75
N ASP A 152 16.32 -10.44 -2.36
CA ASP A 152 16.82 -9.73 -1.20
C ASP A 152 16.15 -10.30 0.06
N VAL A 153 16.95 -10.83 0.97
CA VAL A 153 16.51 -11.41 2.25
C VAL A 153 16.77 -10.47 3.44
N GLY A 154 17.25 -9.26 3.17
CA GLY A 154 17.59 -8.28 4.19
C GLY A 154 18.73 -8.70 5.11
N ASN A 155 18.81 -8.09 6.29
CA ASN A 155 19.87 -8.35 7.26
C ASN A 155 19.54 -9.60 8.09
N LEU A 156 20.00 -10.75 7.62
CA LEU A 156 19.75 -12.04 8.24
C LEU A 156 20.88 -12.41 9.23
N PRO A 157 20.57 -12.83 10.47
CA PRO A 157 21.59 -13.28 11.41
C PRO A 157 22.43 -14.42 10.79
N PRO A 158 23.78 -14.41 10.95
CA PRO A 158 24.65 -15.42 10.34
C PRO A 158 24.28 -16.85 10.71
N GLU A 159 23.77 -17.06 11.93
CA GLU A 159 23.35 -18.36 12.44
C GLU A 159 22.12 -18.93 11.73
N LEU A 160 21.26 -18.07 11.16
CA LEU A 160 20.02 -18.45 10.48
C LEU A 160 20.15 -18.40 8.94
N ALA A 161 21.30 -17.96 8.43
CA ALA A 161 21.52 -17.76 7.00
C ALA A 161 21.30 -19.05 6.20
N ASP A 162 21.92 -20.13 6.64
CA ASP A 162 21.86 -21.41 5.95
C ASP A 162 20.46 -22.01 5.96
N ASP A 163 19.77 -21.95 7.11
CA ASP A 163 18.41 -22.47 7.27
C ASP A 163 17.39 -21.69 6.44
N ALA A 164 17.51 -20.35 6.38
CA ALA A 164 16.64 -19.52 5.57
C ALA A 164 16.83 -19.80 4.07
N TRP A 165 18.07 -19.87 3.58
CA TRP A 165 18.34 -20.18 2.18
C TRP A 165 17.92 -21.61 1.82
N ALA A 166 18.09 -22.58 2.72
CA ALA A 166 17.59 -23.93 2.54
C ALA A 166 16.05 -23.94 2.41
N MET A 167 15.34 -23.17 3.24
CA MET A 167 13.89 -23.01 3.18
C MET A 167 13.45 -22.37 1.86
N LEU A 168 14.11 -21.29 1.42
CA LEU A 168 13.78 -20.57 0.19
C LEU A 168 14.00 -21.44 -1.05
N LYS A 169 15.14 -22.14 -1.13
CA LYS A 169 15.44 -23.08 -2.22
C LYS A 169 14.43 -24.23 -2.27
N ARG A 170 14.05 -24.77 -1.11
CA ARG A 170 13.01 -25.81 -1.02
C ARG A 170 11.66 -25.33 -1.55
N HIS A 171 11.34 -24.05 -1.34
CA HIS A 171 10.08 -23.43 -1.78
C HIS A 171 10.23 -22.58 -3.04
N VAL A 172 11.17 -22.91 -3.94
CA VAL A 172 11.40 -22.18 -5.20
C VAL A 172 10.13 -21.97 -6.03
N ARG A 173 9.17 -22.90 -5.94
CA ARG A 173 7.88 -22.84 -6.64
C ARG A 173 6.93 -21.74 -6.14
N ALA A 174 7.21 -21.13 -4.98
CA ALA A 174 6.45 -20.00 -4.48
C ALA A 174 6.77 -18.69 -5.23
N PHE A 175 7.89 -18.66 -5.94
CA PHE A 175 8.36 -17.50 -6.70
C PHE A 175 8.04 -17.65 -8.19
N GLY A 176 7.93 -16.52 -8.89
CA GLY A 176 7.67 -16.44 -10.33
C GLY A 176 8.87 -16.74 -11.23
N PHE A 177 9.73 -17.70 -10.86
CA PHE A 177 10.90 -18.05 -11.66
C PHE A 177 10.55 -18.88 -12.90
N ASP A 178 11.48 -18.92 -13.85
CA ASP A 178 11.47 -19.74 -15.06
C ASP A 178 10.26 -19.50 -15.98
N GLY A 179 9.65 -18.31 -15.88
CA GLY A 179 8.47 -17.94 -16.68
C GLY A 179 7.23 -18.77 -16.37
N ARG A 180 7.22 -19.45 -15.21
CA ARG A 180 6.13 -20.29 -14.74
C ARG A 180 4.93 -19.45 -14.34
N LEU A 181 3.75 -19.86 -14.80
CA LEU A 181 2.50 -19.27 -14.36
C LEU A 181 1.92 -20.05 -13.17
N GLY A 182 1.33 -19.34 -12.22
CA GLY A 182 0.55 -19.96 -11.15
C GLY A 182 -0.70 -20.63 -11.69
N ASN A 183 -1.07 -21.80 -11.14
CA ASN A 183 -2.31 -22.48 -11.48
C ASN A 183 -3.05 -22.84 -10.18
N TYR A 184 -4.31 -22.42 -10.08
CA TYR A 184 -5.20 -22.75 -8.98
C TYR A 184 -6.47 -23.39 -9.55
N PRO A 185 -6.88 -24.59 -9.11
CA PRO A 185 -7.97 -25.36 -9.70
C PRO A 185 -9.36 -24.84 -9.26
N ALA A 186 -9.64 -23.57 -9.52
CA ALA A 186 -10.95 -22.97 -9.29
C ALA A 186 -11.52 -22.37 -10.57
N LYS A 187 -12.83 -22.50 -10.72
CA LYS A 187 -13.58 -21.92 -11.84
C LYS A 187 -14.31 -20.68 -11.37
N ALA A 188 -14.02 -19.54 -11.99
CA ALA A 188 -14.75 -18.30 -11.74
C ALA A 188 -15.98 -18.21 -12.65
N LYS A 189 -17.18 -18.04 -12.06
CA LYS A 189 -18.41 -17.79 -12.83
C LYS A 189 -18.64 -16.29 -12.97
N ILE A 190 -18.55 -15.78 -14.18
CA ILE A 190 -18.86 -14.38 -14.50
C ILE A 190 -20.39 -14.22 -14.58
N ARG A 191 -20.96 -13.33 -13.77
CA ARG A 191 -22.39 -13.03 -13.80
C ARG A 191 -22.68 -11.97 -14.84
N MET A 192 -23.66 -12.23 -15.70
CA MET A 192 -24.12 -11.28 -16.71
C MET A 192 -25.20 -10.36 -16.16
N THR A 193 -25.29 -9.16 -16.71
CA THR A 193 -26.44 -8.27 -16.47
C THR A 193 -27.70 -8.85 -17.12
N LYS A 194 -28.87 -8.54 -16.56
CA LYS A 194 -30.15 -9.03 -17.08
C LYS A 194 -30.38 -8.49 -18.50
N GLY A 195 -30.56 -9.39 -19.46
CA GLY A 195 -30.82 -9.03 -20.86
C GLY A 195 -29.58 -8.79 -21.72
N ALA A 196 -28.37 -9.07 -21.22
CA ALA A 196 -27.15 -8.96 -22.02
C ALA A 196 -27.18 -9.91 -23.23
N GLN A 197 -26.88 -9.38 -24.42
CA GLN A 197 -26.78 -10.14 -25.66
C GLN A 197 -25.31 -10.24 -26.13
N PRO A 198 -24.93 -11.31 -26.83
CA PRO A 198 -23.58 -11.46 -27.37
C PRO A 198 -23.18 -10.34 -28.33
N ILE A 199 -21.92 -9.90 -28.21
CA ILE A 199 -21.30 -8.92 -29.09
C ILE A 199 -20.06 -9.56 -29.72
N SER A 200 -19.99 -9.56 -31.05
CA SER A 200 -18.85 -10.07 -31.81
C SER A 200 -18.32 -8.99 -32.74
N LEU A 201 -17.18 -8.40 -32.35
CA LEU A 201 -16.50 -7.38 -33.15
C LEU A 201 -15.35 -8.03 -33.96
N PRO A 202 -15.12 -7.57 -35.21
CA PRO A 202 -13.98 -8.02 -36.00
C PRO A 202 -12.66 -7.48 -35.43
N MET A 203 -11.54 -8.14 -35.74
CA MET A 203 -10.21 -7.60 -35.42
C MET A 203 -9.95 -6.29 -36.16
N TYR A 204 -9.24 -5.37 -35.52
CA TYR A 204 -8.79 -4.14 -36.17
C TYR A 204 -7.75 -4.44 -37.26
N ALA A 205 -7.75 -3.59 -38.29
CA ALA A 205 -6.69 -3.60 -39.28
C ALA A 205 -5.33 -3.39 -38.59
N SER A 206 -4.42 -4.35 -38.77
CA SER A 206 -3.10 -4.35 -38.16
C SER A 206 -2.05 -4.49 -39.27
N SER A 207 -0.92 -3.78 -39.12
CA SER A 207 0.21 -3.92 -40.03
C SER A 207 0.83 -5.32 -39.94
N PRO A 208 1.55 -5.80 -40.97
CA PRO A 208 2.19 -7.11 -40.94
C PRO A 208 3.06 -7.34 -39.70
N ALA A 209 3.91 -6.37 -39.33
CA ALA A 209 4.76 -6.46 -38.13
C ALA A 209 3.95 -6.60 -36.83
N LYS A 210 2.83 -5.87 -36.70
CA LYS A 210 1.94 -5.98 -35.54
C LYS A 210 1.27 -7.36 -35.49
N ARG A 211 0.93 -7.92 -36.64
CA ARG A 211 0.31 -9.23 -36.74
C ARG A 211 1.26 -10.35 -36.35
N GLU A 212 2.51 -10.29 -36.81
CA GLU A 212 3.56 -11.23 -36.41
C GLU A 212 3.75 -11.25 -34.88
N PHE A 213 3.75 -10.08 -34.23
CA PHE A 213 3.83 -10.00 -32.78
C PHE A 213 2.61 -10.62 -32.08
N ILE A 214 1.40 -10.35 -32.59
CA ILE A 214 0.16 -10.96 -32.07
C ILE A 214 0.22 -12.49 -32.20
N ASP A 215 0.64 -13.00 -33.36
CA ASP A 215 0.70 -14.43 -33.64
C ASP A 215 1.71 -15.12 -32.69
N GLN A 216 2.90 -14.53 -32.49
CA GLN A 216 3.89 -15.05 -31.53
C GLN A 216 3.37 -15.11 -30.09
N GLN A 217 2.62 -14.09 -29.65
CA GLN A 217 2.02 -14.08 -28.31
C GLN A 217 0.93 -15.13 -28.17
N ILE A 218 0.09 -15.29 -29.19
CA ILE A 218 -0.96 -16.31 -29.23
C ILE A 218 -0.34 -17.71 -29.13
N ASP A 219 0.71 -17.99 -29.91
CA ASP A 219 1.40 -19.28 -29.87
C ASP A 219 2.00 -19.57 -28.49
N ALA A 220 2.66 -18.58 -27.89
CA ALA A 220 3.21 -18.70 -26.54
C ALA A 220 2.12 -18.96 -25.48
N TRP A 221 0.93 -18.37 -25.63
CA TRP A 221 -0.19 -18.58 -24.71
C TRP A 221 -0.85 -19.94 -24.90
N TYR A 222 -0.89 -20.46 -26.13
CA TYR A 222 -1.32 -21.83 -26.41
C TYR A 222 -0.36 -22.85 -25.79
N GLU A 223 0.95 -22.67 -25.98
CA GLU A 223 1.97 -23.56 -25.40
C GLU A 223 1.89 -23.59 -23.86
N LYS A 224 1.62 -22.43 -23.24
CA LYS A 224 1.44 -22.31 -21.79
C LYS A 224 0.06 -22.75 -21.29
N GLY A 225 -0.87 -23.10 -22.17
CA GLY A 225 -2.24 -23.51 -21.81
C GLY A 225 -3.08 -22.40 -21.18
N ILE A 226 -2.76 -21.13 -21.47
CA ILE A 226 -3.49 -19.95 -20.98
C ILE A 226 -4.80 -19.75 -21.76
N ILE A 227 -4.75 -20.05 -23.06
CA ILE A 227 -5.90 -19.94 -23.97
C ILE A 227 -6.16 -21.27 -24.67
N GLU A 228 -7.38 -21.44 -25.14
CA GLU A 228 -7.82 -22.60 -25.92
C GLU A 228 -8.71 -22.16 -27.10
N PRO A 229 -8.81 -22.96 -28.17
CA PRO A 229 -9.67 -22.64 -29.30
C PRO A 229 -11.14 -22.66 -28.85
N SER A 230 -11.92 -21.65 -29.23
CA SER A 230 -13.33 -21.54 -28.87
C SER A 230 -14.18 -21.03 -30.03
N LYS A 231 -15.41 -21.54 -30.13
CA LYS A 231 -16.47 -21.06 -31.04
C LYS A 231 -17.48 -20.25 -30.25
N SER A 232 -17.13 -19.01 -29.94
CA SER A 232 -17.93 -18.12 -29.09
C SER A 232 -18.78 -17.15 -29.92
N PRO A 233 -20.03 -16.85 -29.51
CA PRO A 233 -20.79 -15.72 -30.05
C PRO A 233 -20.27 -14.35 -29.55
N TRP A 234 -19.33 -14.36 -28.61
CA TRP A 234 -18.62 -13.17 -28.11
C TRP A 234 -17.24 -13.05 -28.76
N GLY A 235 -16.91 -11.84 -29.22
CA GLY A 235 -15.61 -11.54 -29.82
C GLY A 235 -15.22 -10.09 -29.58
N ALA A 236 -13.98 -9.87 -29.16
CA ALA A 236 -13.41 -8.54 -28.96
C ALA A 236 -12.08 -8.42 -29.74
N PRO A 237 -11.79 -7.24 -30.33
CA PRO A 237 -10.55 -7.03 -31.06
C PRO A 237 -9.34 -6.96 -30.12
N ILE A 238 -8.19 -7.43 -30.59
CA ILE A 238 -6.90 -7.29 -29.90
C ILE A 238 -6.34 -5.88 -30.17
N VAL A 239 -5.79 -5.26 -29.14
CA VAL A 239 -5.12 -3.95 -29.21
C VAL A 239 -3.69 -4.11 -28.70
N ILE A 240 -2.72 -3.64 -29.48
CA ILE A 240 -1.32 -3.56 -29.05
C ILE A 240 -1.12 -2.21 -28.37
N ALA A 241 -0.55 -2.25 -27.17
CA ALA A 241 -0.14 -1.06 -26.45
C ALA A 241 1.38 -1.11 -26.21
N TYR A 242 2.03 0.04 -26.39
CA TYR A 242 3.48 0.20 -26.25
C TYR A 242 3.80 0.82 -24.89
N ARG A 243 4.90 0.39 -24.25
CA ARG A 243 5.43 0.97 -23.01
C ARG A 243 6.82 1.57 -23.29
N ASN A 244 7.20 2.61 -22.56
CA ASN A 244 8.51 3.26 -22.63
C ASN A 244 8.91 3.85 -24.01
N ASN A 245 7.94 4.35 -24.78
CA ASN A 245 8.16 4.98 -26.10
C ASN A 245 8.91 4.09 -27.13
N LYS A 246 8.93 2.77 -26.95
CA LYS A 246 9.49 1.85 -27.95
C LYS A 246 8.37 1.19 -28.76
N PRO A 247 8.40 1.27 -30.10
CA PRO A 247 7.53 0.47 -30.97
C PRO A 247 7.91 -1.02 -30.94
#